data_AF-A0A8X6GSB2-F1
#
_entry.id   AF-A0A8X6GSB2-F1
#
_cell.length_a   1.000
_cell.length_b   1.000
_cell.length_c   1.000
_cell.angle_alpha   90.00
_cell.angle_beta   90.00
_cell.angle_gamma   90.00
#
_symmetry.space_group_name_H-M   'P 1'
#
loop_
_entity.id
_entity.type
_entity.pdbx_description
1 polymer ?
#
loop_
_entity_poly.entity_id
_entity_poly.type
_entity_poly.pdbx_seq_one_letter_code
_entity_poly.pdbx_strand_id
1 'polypeptide(L)'
;MNEHLPVCVALQETFLKPSCTSNIQGYSILQKDCYMGERACGGVALLINHATPFSPVLICKSLQAVAVQVSIFSTVTICNVYLPPNAPFNFRELQELID
;
A
#
# COMPACT_ATOMS: atom_id res chain seq x y z
N MET A 1 9.53 4.75 -14.97
CA MET A 1 8.89 3.48 -14.52
C MET A 1 8.88 2.41 -15.62
N ASN A 2 8.81 2.77 -16.91
CA ASN A 2 8.84 1.80 -18.01
C ASN A 2 10.18 1.09 -18.26
N GLU A 3 11.28 1.53 -17.65
CA GLU A 3 12.59 0.90 -17.89
C GLU A 3 12.76 -0.47 -17.20
N HIS A 4 12.01 -0.72 -16.12
CA HIS A 4 12.12 -1.98 -15.35
C HIS A 4 10.81 -2.77 -15.27
N LEU A 5 9.68 -2.20 -15.71
CA LEU A 5 8.34 -2.81 -15.68
C LEU A 5 8.07 -3.60 -14.38
N PRO A 6 8.23 -2.99 -13.19
CA PRO A 6 8.07 -3.70 -11.93
C PRO A 6 6.69 -4.34 -11.82
N VAL A 7 6.63 -5.55 -11.25
CA VAL A 7 5.35 -6.21 -10.92
C VAL A 7 4.55 -5.38 -9.93
N CYS A 8 5.24 -4.85 -8.91
CA CYS A 8 4.65 -4.03 -7.88
C CYS A 8 5.62 -2.95 -7.39
N VAL A 9 5.10 -1.77 -7.05
CA VAL A 9 5.85 -0.67 -6.44
C VAL A 9 5.16 -0.26 -5.15
N ALA A 10 5.90 -0.26 -4.04
CA ALA A 10 5.43 0.20 -2.74
C ALA A 10 5.88 1.65 -2.52
N LEU A 11 4.93 2.53 -2.20
CA LEU A 11 5.17 3.94 -1.89
C LEU A 11 4.73 4.24 -0.47
N GLN A 12 5.53 5.02 0.24
CA GLN A 12 5.26 5.53 1.58
C GLN A 12 5.35 7.04 1.56
N GLU A 13 4.72 7.69 2.54
CA GLU A 13 4.64 9.15 2.60
C GLU A 13 4.04 9.75 1.31
N THR A 14 2.91 9.19 0.87
CA THR A 14 2.26 9.60 -0.38
C THR A 14 1.61 10.99 -0.28
N PHE A 15 1.21 11.42 0.93
CA PHE A 15 0.55 12.70 1.20
C PHE A 15 -0.66 12.99 0.29
N LEU A 16 -1.35 11.96 -0.19
CA LEU A 16 -2.51 12.09 -1.09
C LEU A 16 -3.77 12.47 -0.32
N LYS A 17 -4.70 13.15 -1.01
CA LYS A 17 -6.09 13.37 -0.57
C LYS A 17 -7.01 12.26 -1.11
N PRO A 18 -8.16 11.96 -0.50
CA PRO A 18 -9.00 10.83 -0.94
C PRO A 18 -9.58 11.09 -2.33
N SER A 19 -9.70 12.37 -2.70
CA SER A 19 -10.12 12.84 -4.02
C SER A 19 -9.02 12.78 -5.07
N CYS A 20 -7.76 12.52 -4.69
CA CYS A 20 -6.63 12.38 -5.60
C CYS A 20 -6.39 10.90 -5.90
N THR A 21 -7.09 10.37 -6.90
CA THR A 21 -6.73 9.07 -7.49
C THR A 21 -5.61 9.28 -8.50
N SER A 22 -4.37 8.96 -8.13
CA SER A 22 -3.23 9.00 -9.06
C SER A 22 -3.42 7.90 -10.11
N ASN A 23 -3.69 8.28 -11.37
CA ASN A 23 -3.75 7.35 -12.48
C ASN A 23 -2.34 7.18 -13.07
N ILE A 24 -1.73 6.03 -12.84
CA ILE A 24 -0.45 5.65 -13.42
C ILE A 24 -0.73 4.62 -14.50
N GLN A 25 -0.45 4.98 -15.75
CA GLN A 25 -0.74 4.13 -16.89
C GLN A 25 -0.09 2.74 -16.73
N GLY A 26 -0.91 1.70 -16.87
CA GLY A 26 -0.48 0.30 -16.76
C GLY A 26 -0.45 -0.26 -15.33
N TYR A 27 -0.84 0.55 -14.33
CA TYR A 27 -0.86 0.13 -12.93
C TYR A 27 -2.21 0.39 -12.26
N SER A 28 -2.65 -0.59 -11.49
CA SER A 28 -3.73 -0.45 -10.52
C SER A 28 -3.14 0.07 -9.21
N ILE A 29 -3.89 0.89 -8.48
CA ILE A 29 -3.44 1.45 -7.19
C ILE A 29 -4.32 0.92 -6.05
N LEU A 30 -3.67 0.38 -5.02
CA LEU A 30 -4.26 0.17 -3.71
C LEU A 30 -3.62 1.15 -2.75
N GLN A 31 -4.40 2.00 -2.11
CA GLN A 31 -3.86 3.02 -1.21
C GLN A 31 -4.62 3.07 0.10
N LYS A 32 -3.92 3.55 1.13
CA LYS A 32 -4.50 3.95 2.40
C LYS A 32 -3.92 5.30 2.77
N ASP A 33 -4.78 6.29 2.71
CA ASP A 33 -4.41 7.67 2.98
C ASP A 33 -4.52 7.98 4.49
N CYS A 34 -3.78 8.99 4.95
CA CYS A 34 -3.82 9.48 6.34
C CYS A 34 -4.10 10.98 6.35
N TYR A 35 -4.93 11.41 7.30
CA TYR A 35 -5.25 12.82 7.53
C TYR A 35 -5.21 13.18 9.01
N MET A 36 -4.71 14.39 9.28
CA MET A 36 -4.85 15.06 10.56
C MET A 36 -5.65 16.34 10.31
N GLY A 37 -6.98 16.25 10.48
CA GLY A 37 -7.90 17.28 10.01
C GLY A 37 -7.90 17.35 8.48
N GLU A 38 -7.67 18.54 7.92
CA GLU A 38 -7.62 18.78 6.46
C GLU A 38 -6.22 18.52 5.84
N ARG A 39 -5.22 18.19 6.67
CA ARG A 39 -3.85 18.01 6.22
C ARG A 39 -3.57 16.52 5.98
N ALA A 40 -3.12 16.19 4.77
CA ALA A 40 -2.58 14.87 4.48
C ALA A 40 -1.31 14.61 5.32
N CYS A 41 -1.22 13.42 5.91
CA CYS A 41 -0.09 12.92 6.68
C CYS A 41 0.30 11.56 6.13
N GLY A 42 1.59 11.19 6.13
CA GLY A 42 2.02 9.84 5.79
C GLY A 42 1.36 9.29 4.52
N GLY A 43 0.67 8.16 4.66
CA GLY A 43 -0.02 7.46 3.59
C GLY A 43 0.83 6.38 2.93
N VAL A 44 0.17 5.36 2.41
CA VAL A 44 0.80 4.23 1.70
C VAL A 44 0.05 3.92 0.42
N ALA A 45 0.80 3.50 -0.60
CA ALA A 45 0.23 2.95 -1.83
C ALA A 45 1.02 1.74 -2.33
N LEU A 46 0.31 0.84 -3.00
CA LEU A 46 0.85 -0.23 -3.82
C LEU A 46 0.36 -0.01 -5.25
N LEU A 47 1.30 0.12 -6.18
CA LEU A 47 1.04 0.10 -7.61
C LEU A 47 1.25 -1.32 -8.11
N ILE A 48 0.27 -1.90 -8.79
CA ILE A 48 0.32 -3.28 -9.30
C ILE A 48 0.17 -3.25 -10.81
N ASN A 49 1.14 -3.84 -11.51
CA ASN A 49 1.13 -3.90 -12.97
C ASN A 49 -0.10 -4.69 -13.47
N HIS A 50 -0.85 -4.14 -14.42
CA HIS A 50 -2.05 -4.76 -14.99
C HIS A 50 -1.80 -6.12 -15.64
N ALA A 51 -0.56 -6.40 -16.04
CA ALA A 51 -0.18 -7.70 -16.60
C ALA A 51 -0.08 -8.81 -15.52
N THR A 52 -0.12 -8.47 -14.23
CA THR A 52 0.00 -9.43 -13.13
C THR A 52 -1.38 -9.68 -12.50
N PRO A 53 -1.86 -10.94 -12.44
CA PRO A 53 -3.06 -11.26 -11.67
C PRO A 53 -2.84 -10.96 -10.19
N PHE A 54 -3.78 -10.25 -9.58
CA PHE A 54 -3.68 -9.87 -8.18
C PHE A 54 -5.04 -9.86 -7.48
N SER A 55 -5.02 -10.00 -6.17
CA SER A 55 -6.18 -9.84 -5.28
C SER A 55 -5.80 -8.95 -4.08
N PRO A 56 -6.58 -7.90 -3.78
CA PRO A 56 -6.38 -7.12 -2.56
C PRO A 56 -6.54 -7.99 -1.32
N VAL A 57 -5.68 -7.80 -0.32
CA VAL A 57 -5.81 -8.44 0.99
C VAL A 57 -6.34 -7.39 1.97
N LEU A 58 -7.49 -7.67 2.58
CA LEU A 58 -8.13 -6.75 3.50
C LEU A 58 -7.33 -6.65 4.81
N ILE A 59 -6.89 -5.45 5.16
CA ILE A 59 -6.28 -5.14 6.45
C ILE A 59 -7.29 -4.33 7.27
N CYS A 60 -7.96 -4.97 8.22
CA CYS A 60 -9.09 -4.40 8.98
C CYS A 60 -8.71 -3.34 10.05
N LYS A 61 -7.50 -2.76 10.03
CA LYS A 61 -6.92 -2.08 11.21
C LYS A 61 -6.56 -0.61 11.00
N SER A 62 -6.26 0.10 12.09
CA SER A 62 -5.80 1.50 12.14
C SER A 62 -4.44 1.75 11.45
N LEU A 63 -3.64 0.71 11.28
CA LEU A 63 -2.31 0.79 10.70
C LEU A 63 -2.32 1.40 9.29
N GLN A 64 -1.36 2.26 8.96
CA GLN A 64 -1.14 2.77 7.61
C GLN A 64 -0.50 1.68 6.76
N ALA A 65 -1.32 0.74 6.31
CA ALA A 65 -0.90 -0.43 5.56
C ALA A 65 -1.89 -0.79 4.44
N VAL A 66 -1.34 -1.33 3.36
CA VAL A 66 -2.08 -1.99 2.28
C VAL A 66 -1.38 -3.31 1.94
N ALA A 67 -2.14 -4.31 1.54
CA ALA A 67 -1.59 -5.57 1.08
C ALA A 67 -2.27 -6.06 -0.19
N VAL A 68 -1.49 -6.77 -1.00
CA VAL A 68 -1.93 -7.42 -2.22
C VAL A 68 -1.30 -8.81 -2.31
N GLN A 69 -2.08 -9.77 -2.78
CA GLN A 69 -1.56 -11.05 -3.21
C GLN A 69 -1.36 -10.99 -4.73
N VAL A 70 -0.16 -11.27 -5.20
CA VAL A 70 0.19 -11.30 -6.62
C VAL A 70 0.55 -12.71 -7.05
N SER A 71 0.08 -13.11 -8.22
CA SER A 71 0.41 -14.40 -8.83
C SER A 71 1.44 -14.20 -9.92
N ILE A 72 2.68 -14.60 -9.64
CA ILE A 72 3.79 -14.61 -10.59
C ILE A 72 4.19 -16.07 -10.88
N PHE A 73 5.42 -16.49 -10.55
CA PHE A 73 5.82 -17.90 -10.55
C PHE A 73 5.24 -18.69 -9.36
N SER A 74 4.86 -17.97 -8.31
CA SER A 74 4.14 -18.44 -7.15
C SER A 74 3.24 -17.32 -6.64
N THR A 75 2.38 -17.66 -5.69
CA THR A 75 1.55 -16.67 -5.03
C THR A 75 2.33 -16.01 -3.89
N VAL A 76 2.50 -14.69 -3.96
CA VAL A 76 3.22 -13.89 -2.95
C VAL A 76 2.31 -12.80 -2.41
N THR A 77 2.25 -12.67 -1.08
CA THR A 77 1.58 -11.54 -0.42
C THR A 77 2.59 -10.44 -0.15
N ILE A 78 2.34 -9.25 -0.70
CA ILE A 78 3.13 -8.05 -0.48
C ILE A 78 2.34 -7.15 0.45
N CYS A 79 2.91 -6.81 1.60
CA CYS A 79 2.37 -5.83 2.53
C CYS A 79 3.27 -4.60 2.57
N ASN A 80 2.71 -3.42 2.32
CA ASN A 80 3.39 -2.15 2.48
C ASN A 80 2.86 -1.46 3.74
N VAL A 81 3.75 -1.18 4.68
CA VAL A 81 3.43 -0.61 6.00
C VAL A 81 4.28 0.63 6.22
N TYR A 82 3.63 1.73 6.59
CA TYR A 82 4.30 2.94 7.05
C TYR A 82 4.15 3.08 8.58
N LEU A 83 5.29 3.17 9.26
CA LEU A 83 5.39 3.39 10.70
C LEU A 83 5.95 4.80 10.94
N PRO A 84 5.13 5.77 11.39
CA PRO A 84 5.61 7.13 11.60
C PRO A 84 6.69 7.15 12.70
N PRO A 85 7.79 7.90 12.53
CA PRO A 85 8.95 7.83 13.43
C PRO A 85 8.65 8.25 14.88
N ASN A 86 7.64 9.11 15.07
CA ASN A 86 7.30 9.69 16.37
C ASN A 86 5.89 9.28 16.86
N ALA A 87 5.29 8.26 16.26
CA ALA A 87 3.99 7.75 16.68
C ALA A 87 4.15 6.37 17.33
N PRO A 88 3.54 6.13 18.50
CA PRO A 88 3.48 4.78 19.03
C PRO A 88 2.69 3.90 18.06
N PHE A 89 3.20 2.70 17.79
CA PHE A 89 2.48 1.67 17.06
C PHE A 89 2.25 0.47 17.98
N ASN A 90 1.16 -0.25 17.73
CA ASN A 90 0.82 -1.44 18.49
C ASN A 90 1.52 -2.65 17.84
N PHE A 91 2.47 -3.26 18.54
CA PHE A 91 3.19 -4.44 18.04
C PHE A 91 2.24 -5.61 17.68
N ARG A 92 1.13 -5.75 18.41
CA ARG A 92 0.11 -6.77 18.09
C ARG A 92 -0.53 -6.54 16.73
N GLU A 93 -0.70 -5.29 16.31
CA GLU A 93 -1.23 -4.97 14.97
C GLU A 93 -0.26 -5.37 13.86
N LEU A 94 1.05 -5.35 14.12
CA LEU A 94 2.05 -5.84 13.16
C LEU A 94 2.10 -7.37 13.13
N GLN A 95 1.99 -8.02 14.28
CA GLN A 95 2.03 -9.49 14.35
C GLN A 95 0.88 -10.11 13.55
N GLU A 96 -0.31 -9.52 13.63
CA GLU A 96 -1.49 -9.96 12.86
C GLU A 96 -1.37 -9.72 11.34
N LEU A 97 -0.30 -9.10 10.83
CA LEU A 97 -0.01 -9.08 9.39
C LEU A 97 0.70 -10.35 8.91
N ILE A 98 1.30 -11.10 9.84
CA ILE A 98 2.10 -12.30 9.57
C ILE A 98 1.26 -13.57 9.77
N ASP A 99 0.28 -13.50 10.68
CA ASP A 99 -0.64 -14.58 11.03
C ASP A 99 -1.81 -14.71 10.03
#